data_AF-Q72YV8-F1
#
_entry.id   AF-Q72YV8-F1
#
_cell.length_a   1.000
_cell.length_b   1.000
_cell.length_c   1.000
_cell.angle_alpha   90.00
_cell.angle_beta   90.00
_cell.angle_gamma   90.00
#
_symmetry.space_group_name_H-M   'P 1'
#
loop_
_entity.id
_entity.type
_entity.pdbx_description
1 polymer ?
#
loop_
_entity_poly.entity_id
_entity_poly.type
_entity_poly.pdbx_seq_one_letter_code
_entity_poly.pdbx_strand_id
1 'polypeptide(L)' 'MFKKKPILCKSCGKEIQTYEKAWIHMPFPPSGMTNIRKYIELEGHIYCSSCIEIMNKN' A
#
# COMPACT_ATOMS: atom_id res chain seq x y z
N MET A 1 14.68 14.24 -13.90
CA MET A 1 14.59 13.60 -12.56
C MET A 1 13.19 13.05 -12.38
N PHE A 2 13.04 11.72 -12.31
CA PHE A 2 11.73 11.09 -12.13
C PHE A 2 11.18 11.46 -10.74
N LYS A 3 10.19 12.36 -10.69
CA LYS A 3 9.45 12.65 -9.45
C LYS A 3 8.72 11.38 -9.06
N LYS A 4 9.19 10.67 -8.03
CA LYS A 4 8.45 9.53 -7.47
C LYS A 4 7.10 10.06 -6.98
N LYS A 5 6.01 9.39 -7.36
CA LYS A 5 4.71 9.68 -6.76
C LYS A 5 4.80 9.32 -5.27
N PRO A 6 4.39 10.22 -4.36
CA PRO A 6 4.37 9.91 -2.94
C PRO A 6 3.38 8.77 -2.69
N ILE A 7 3.77 7.83 -1.84
CA ILE A 7 2.88 6.76 -1.38
C ILE A 7 2.19 7.28 -0.14
N LEU A 8 0.86 7.38 -0.17
CA LEU A 8 0.08 7.93 0.95
C LEU A 8 -0.71 6.82 1.65
N CYS A 9 -0.78 6.90 2.98
CA CYS A 9 -1.66 6.07 3.77
C CYS A 9 -3.12 6.32 3.37
N LYS A 10 -3.86 5.26 3.05
CA LYS A 10 -5.27 5.35 2.63
C LYS A 10 -6.18 5.94 3.71
N SER A 11 -5.85 5.73 4.99
CA SER A 11 -6.66 6.19 6.12
C SER A 11 -6.33 7.63 6.55
N CYS A 12 -5.06 7.97 6.77
CA CYS A 12 -4.67 9.27 7.34
C CYS A 12 -3.97 10.22 6.37
N GLY A 13 -3.71 9.80 5.12
CA GLY A 13 -3.03 10.62 4.12
C GLY A 13 -1.53 10.86 4.36
N LYS A 14 -0.97 10.33 5.46
CA LYS A 14 0.46 10.41 5.77
C LYS A 14 1.28 9.82 4.61
N GLU A 15 2.31 10.54 4.18
CA GLU A 15 3.31 10.00 3.25
C GLU A 15 4.13 8.90 3.95
N ILE A 16 4.18 7.74 3.30
CA ILE A 16 5.01 6.60 3.69
C ILE A 16 6.43 6.86 3.18
N GLN A 17 7.37 6.98 4.11
CA GLN A 17 8.76 7.26 3.77
C GLN A 17 9.46 6.05 3.15
N THR A 18 10.56 6.30 2.43
CA THR A 18 11.37 5.20 1.89
C THR A 18 11.91 4.36 3.06
N TYR A 19 11.78 3.04 2.96
CA TYR A 19 12.11 2.06 4.02
C TYR A 19 11.21 2.10 5.27
N GLU A 20 10.16 2.92 5.30
CA GLU A 20 9.13 2.84 6.34
C GLU A 20 8.34 1.52 6.18
N LYS A 21 8.08 0.84 7.30
CA LYS A 21 7.19 -0.34 7.28
C LYS A 21 5.78 0.12 6.90
N ALA A 22 5.20 -0.54 5.91
CA ALA A 22 3.84 -0.30 5.46
C ALA A 22 3.14 -1.63 5.21
N TRP A 23 1.80 -1.59 5.30
CA TRP A 23 0.94 -2.73 5.06
C TRP A 23 0.13 -2.50 3.81
N ILE A 24 -0.02 -3.55 3.02
CA ILE A 24 -0.77 -3.52 1.77
C ILE A 24 -1.99 -4.41 1.96
N HIS A 25 -3.16 -3.80 1.88
CA HIS A 25 -4.43 -4.51 1.77
C HIS A 25 -4.78 -4.66 0.31
N MET A 26 -4.86 -5.90 -0.15
CA MET A 26 -5.24 -6.24 -1.52
C MET A 26 -5.79 -7.65 -1.57
N PRO A 27 -6.67 -7.98 -2.53
CA PRO A 27 -7.06 -9.36 -2.79
C PRO A 27 -5.83 -10.20 -3.18
N PHE A 28 -5.87 -11.49 -2.87
CA PHE A 28 -4.83 -12.41 -3.33
C PHE A 28 -4.88 -12.52 -4.86
N PRO A 29 -3.75 -12.38 -5.58
CA PRO A 29 -3.75 -12.37 -7.03
C PRO A 29 -4.33 -13.68 -7.62
N PRO A 30 -5.17 -13.60 -8.67
CA PRO A 30 -5.84 -14.77 -9.23
C PRO A 30 -4.90 -15.73 -9.98
N SER A 31 -3.77 -15.24 -10.51
CA SER A 31 -2.80 -16.07 -11.22
C SER A 31 -1.43 -15.40 -11.33
N GLY A 32 -0.39 -16.05 -10.80
CA GLY A 32 1.01 -15.64 -10.96
C GLY A 32 1.40 -14.32 -10.26
N MET A 33 2.64 -14.22 -9.79
CA MET A 33 3.21 -13.00 -9.17
C MET A 33 4.16 -12.25 -10.11
N THR A 34 4.03 -12.43 -11.43
CA THR A 34 5.00 -11.90 -12.40
C THR A 34 5.09 -10.37 -12.42
N ASN A 35 4.09 -9.66 -11.88
CA ASN A 35 4.10 -8.20 -11.81
C ASN A 35 3.43 -7.64 -10.54
N ILE A 36 3.93 -8.06 -9.37
CA ILE A 36 3.36 -7.66 -8.07
C ILE A 36 3.31 -6.14 -7.86
N ARG A 37 4.29 -5.39 -8.39
CA ARG A 37 4.32 -3.92 -8.26
C ARG A 37 3.14 -3.27 -8.97
N LYS A 38 2.87 -3.64 -10.22
CA LYS A 38 1.74 -3.09 -10.98
C LYS A 38 0.40 -3.53 -10.36
N TYR A 39 0.35 -4.74 -9.80
CA TYR A 39 -0.84 -5.23 -9.10
C TYR A 39 -1.12 -4.41 -7.83
N ILE A 40 -0.11 -4.14 -7.01
CA ILE A 40 -0.23 -3.26 -5.83
C ILE A 40 -0.65 -1.84 -6.24
N GLU A 41 -0.15 -1.32 -7.37
CA GLU A 41 -0.57 0.01 -7.87
C GLU A 41 -2.04 0.07 -8.30
N LEU A 42 -2.61 -1.04 -8.77
CA LEU A 42 -4.00 -1.13 -9.23
C LEU A 42 -4.97 -1.47 -8.10
N GLU A 43 -4.64 -2.48 -7.30
CA GLU A 43 -5.54 -3.11 -6.32
C GLU A 43 -5.13 -2.84 -4.86
N GLY A 44 -3.94 -2.29 -4.63
CA GLY A 44 -3.37 -2.12 -3.31
C GLY A 44 -3.84 -0.87 -2.58
N HIS A 45 -4.25 -1.04 -1.33
CA HIS A 45 -4.41 0.04 -0.37
C HIS A 45 -3.29 -0.01 0.67
N ILE A 46 -2.56 1.09 0.79
CA ILE A 46 -1.36 1.16 1.64
C ILE A 46 -1.73 1.83 2.96
N TYR A 47 -1.30 1.23 4.07
CA TYR A 47 -1.55 1.71 5.43
C TYR A 47 -0.24 1.85 6.20
N CYS A 48 -0.13 2.92 7.00
CA CYS A 48 0.94 3.07 7.98
C CYS A 48 0.67 2.23 9.23
N SER A 49 1.68 2.08 10.09
CA SER A 49 1.61 1.30 11.33
C SER A 49 0.46 1.73 12.26
N SER A 50 0.11 3.01 12.27
CA SER A 50 -0.96 3.53 13.14
C SER A 50 -2.36 3.25 12.60
N CYS A 51 -2.50 2.99 11.30
CA CYS A 51 -3.81 2.85 10.65
C CYS A 51 -4.16 1.40 10.30
N ILE A 52 -3.20 0.46 10.40
CA ILE A 52 -3.45 -0.95 10.09
C ILE A 52 -4.50 -1.58 11.01
N GLU A 53 -4.57 -1.15 12.27
CA GLU A 53 -5.57 -1.64 13.23
C GLU A 53 -6.99 -1.18 12.90
N ILE A 54 -7.13 -0.06 12.18
CA ILE A 54 -8.43 0.45 11.73
C ILE A 54 -8.98 -0.43 10.61
N MET A 55 -8.10 -0.93 9.73
CA MET A 55 -8.47 -1.80 8.62
C MET A 55 -9.03 -3.14 9.09
N ASN A 56 -8.48 -3.73 10.16
CA ASN A 56 -8.93 -5.04 10.67
C ASN A 56 -10.22 -4.98 11.51
N LYS A 57 -10.77 -3.79 11.77
CA LYS A 57 -11.99 -3.61 12.57
C LYS A 57 -13.26 -3.45 11.72
N ASN A 58 -13.12 -3.39 10.40
CA ASN A 58 -14.19 -3.25 9.43
C ASN A 58 -14.29 -4.48 8.53
#